data_AF-A0A1H6YTK2-F1
#
_entry.id   AF-A0A1H6YTK2-F1
#
_cell.length_a   1.000
_cell.length_b   1.000
_cell.length_c   1.000
_cell.angle_alpha   90.00
_cell.angle_beta   90.00
_cell.angle_gamma   90.00
#
_symmetry.space_group_name_H-M   'P 1'
#
loop_
_entity.id
_entity.type
_entity.pdbx_description
1 polymer ?
#
loop_
_entity_poly.entity_id
_entity_poly.type
_entity_poly.pdbx_seq_one_letter_code
_entity_poly.pdbx_strand_id
1 'polypeptide(L)'
;MQSFLNRISIKGALTATLVLFAVLLVVMSALGYTGGVKGLTTVLEIDRVAVRQVDLVNQANIERLKIIVSADAYSEALRAKRFASEGDKGVKLQSMRVSSGSAREMYEAYREVPEGAPEKPLIDALAAAFAPLLDLLDQQIQALEEGDLQGYARLNEQQASMASGYEDALRLYLNHNAEKMDGLLADYEDMHRMFSMIALGLLGAALAILIAVRYGLQRVIVQPLAEAAGHLQRLAKADLSQPIEIRSRNEVGQLLAAMRDMQESLARIVGSVREGSSSILVGAQQIAGGNADLSSRTEQQAASLEETAASMEQLTATVKQNADNARQASALANDASSTAGEGREVVGRVVETMQQITDSSQQIANIIGVIDSIAFQTNILALNASVEAARAGDQGRGFAVVAGEVRNLAGRCAEAAREIKALIEDSTRRVRDGSQLVDQAGKTIGEVVGAVRRVTDIIDEISAASQEQSAGIAQVNTAIAQMDEVTQQNAALVQEASAASASLADQAHNLEGAVEVFRLSGETSRQMAAPRADAGARGLSPRPPQVQAEAQRKRPVAAAEEQWESF
;
A
#
# COMPACT_ATOMS: atom_id res chain seq x y z
N MET A 1 20.07 7.62 -41.75
CA MET A 1 19.95 6.14 -41.65
C MET A 1 19.39 5.68 -40.29
N GLN A 2 19.84 6.21 -39.15
CA GLN A 2 19.35 5.80 -37.81
C GLN A 2 17.84 6.08 -37.56
N SER A 3 17.29 7.21 -38.01
CA SER A 3 15.85 7.52 -37.80
C SER A 3 14.90 6.61 -38.60
N PHE A 4 15.38 6.06 -39.72
CA PHE A 4 14.62 5.13 -40.56
C PHE A 4 14.62 3.72 -39.95
N LEU A 5 15.78 3.25 -39.48
CA LEU A 5 15.93 1.96 -38.79
C LEU A 5 15.09 1.88 -37.50
N ASN A 6 14.94 2.98 -36.77
CA ASN A 6 14.18 3.01 -35.51
C ASN A 6 12.65 3.01 -35.68
N ARG A 7 12.15 3.17 -36.92
CA ARG A 7 10.71 3.18 -37.25
C ARG A 7 10.23 1.91 -37.94
N ILE A 8 11.14 1.10 -38.47
CA ILE A 8 10.79 -0.14 -39.15
C ILE A 8 10.45 -1.21 -38.10
N SER A 9 9.29 -1.86 -38.29
CA SER A 9 8.94 -3.07 -37.53
C SER A 9 9.99 -4.14 -37.78
N ILE A 10 10.46 -4.80 -36.71
CA ILE A 10 11.45 -5.86 -36.78
C ILE A 10 10.97 -6.98 -37.71
N LYS A 11 9.67 -7.31 -37.66
CA LYS A 11 9.03 -8.29 -38.54
C LYS A 11 9.12 -7.88 -40.00
N GLY A 12 8.86 -6.61 -40.31
CA GLY A 12 8.98 -6.06 -41.66
C GLY A 12 10.41 -6.15 -42.21
N ALA A 13 11.42 -5.78 -41.41
CA ALA A 13 12.83 -5.84 -41.82
C ALA A 13 13.31 -7.28 -42.09
N LEU A 14 12.99 -8.22 -41.21
CA LEU A 14 13.32 -9.64 -41.36
C LEU A 14 12.65 -10.23 -42.61
N THR A 15 11.37 -9.94 -42.81
CA THR A 15 10.61 -10.44 -43.98
C THR A 15 11.20 -9.88 -45.28
N ALA A 16 11.48 -8.58 -45.34
CA ALA A 16 12.11 -7.97 -46.52
C ALA A 16 13.48 -8.59 -46.83
N THR A 17 14.29 -8.88 -45.81
CA THR A 17 15.59 -9.52 -45.97
C THR A 17 15.47 -10.94 -46.51
N LEU A 18 14.55 -11.75 -45.95
CA LEU A 18 14.30 -13.11 -46.42
C LEU A 18 13.81 -13.15 -47.87
N VAL A 19 12.89 -12.24 -48.24
CA VAL A 19 12.41 -12.10 -49.62
C VAL A 19 13.57 -11.74 -50.55
N LEU A 20 14.44 -10.79 -50.16
CA LEU A 20 15.59 -10.40 -50.97
C LEU A 20 16.57 -11.56 -51.19
N PHE A 21 16.87 -12.35 -50.15
CA PHE A 21 17.68 -13.56 -50.27
C PHE A 21 17.02 -14.63 -51.16
N ALA A 22 15.71 -14.83 -51.03
CA ALA A 22 14.98 -15.78 -51.88
C ALA A 22 15.03 -15.36 -53.36
N VAL A 23 14.86 -14.07 -53.66
CA VAL A 23 15.00 -13.55 -55.02
C VAL A 23 16.42 -13.77 -55.56
N LEU A 24 17.46 -13.49 -54.76
CA LEU A 24 18.85 -13.74 -55.17
C LEU A 24 19.11 -15.23 -55.47
N LEU A 25 18.59 -16.14 -54.66
CA LEU A 25 18.71 -17.58 -54.88
C LEU A 25 18.02 -18.03 -56.17
N VAL A 26 16.82 -17.50 -56.45
CA VAL A 26 16.10 -17.78 -57.70
C VAL A 26 16.89 -17.28 -58.90
N VAL A 27 17.44 -16.06 -58.85
CA VAL A 27 18.24 -15.48 -59.93
C VAL A 27 19.53 -16.29 -60.16
N MET A 28 20.26 -16.65 -59.10
CA MET A 28 21.46 -17.49 -59.20
C MET A 28 21.16 -18.86 -59.79
N SER A 29 20.07 -19.50 -59.36
CA SER A 29 19.65 -20.81 -59.86
C SER A 29 19.25 -20.74 -61.33
N ALA A 30 18.53 -19.69 -61.74
CA ALA A 30 18.15 -19.48 -63.14
C ALA A 30 19.38 -19.22 -64.04
N LEU A 31 20.35 -18.43 -63.57
CA LEU A 31 21.62 -18.21 -64.28
C LEU A 31 22.44 -19.50 -64.41
N GLY A 32 22.56 -20.26 -63.32
CA GLY A 32 23.27 -21.55 -63.34
C GLY A 32 22.62 -22.56 -64.30
N TYR A 33 21.28 -22.66 -64.27
CA TYR A 33 20.53 -23.54 -65.18
C TYR A 33 20.70 -23.13 -66.65
N THR A 34 20.53 -21.84 -66.96
CA THR A 34 20.66 -21.35 -68.35
C THR A 34 22.09 -21.46 -68.89
N GLY A 35 23.11 -21.17 -68.08
CA GLY A 35 24.51 -21.38 -68.45
C GLY A 35 24.83 -22.86 -68.68
N GLY A 36 24.31 -23.75 -67.82
CA GLY A 36 24.49 -25.21 -67.96
C GLY A 36 23.86 -25.78 -69.23
N VAL A 37 22.60 -25.40 -69.54
CA VAL A 37 21.91 -25.85 -70.76
C VAL A 37 22.64 -25.40 -72.02
N LYS A 38 23.06 -24.13 -72.09
CA LYS A 38 23.82 -23.61 -73.24
C LYS A 38 25.17 -24.27 -73.40
N GLY A 39 25.89 -24.53 -72.29
CA GLY A 39 27.15 -25.25 -72.33
C GLY A 39 27.00 -26.69 -72.86
N LEU A 40 25.96 -27.40 -72.42
CA LEU A 40 25.68 -28.75 -72.90
C LEU A 40 25.39 -28.77 -74.41
N THR A 41 24.63 -27.80 -74.92
CA THR A 41 24.35 -27.71 -76.36
C THR A 41 25.61 -27.46 -77.19
N THR A 42 26.53 -26.61 -76.73
CA THR A 42 27.80 -26.36 -77.42
C THR A 42 28.69 -27.62 -77.46
N VAL A 43 28.74 -28.38 -76.36
CA VAL A 43 29.50 -29.64 -76.29
C VAL A 43 28.92 -30.69 -77.25
N LEU A 44 27.60 -30.82 -77.33
CA LEU A 44 26.94 -31.75 -78.26
C LEU A 44 27.16 -31.36 -79.73
N GLU A 45 27.26 -30.06 -80.03
CA GLU A 45 27.57 -29.56 -81.38
C GLU A 45 29.03 -29.84 -81.77
N ILE A 46 29.96 -29.67 -80.82
CA ILE A 46 31.37 -30.05 -80.97
C ILE A 46 31.52 -31.55 -81.26
N ASP A 47 30.85 -32.42 -80.49
CA ASP A 47 30.90 -33.87 -80.68
C ASP A 47 30.41 -34.28 -82.08
N ARG A 48 29.26 -33.74 -82.49
CA ARG A 48 28.62 -34.08 -83.77
C ARG A 48 29.46 -33.67 -84.97
N VAL A 49 29.94 -32.42 -85.00
CA VAL A 49 30.59 -31.84 -86.17
C VAL A 49 32.08 -32.20 -86.21
N ALA A 50 32.79 -32.05 -85.10
CA ALA A 50 34.25 -32.12 -85.11
C ALA A 50 34.82 -33.50 -84.79
N VAL A 51 34.10 -34.32 -84.02
CA VAL A 51 34.60 -35.66 -83.70
C VAL A 51 34.09 -36.63 -84.75
N ARG A 52 32.77 -36.76 -84.91
CA ARG A 52 32.20 -37.83 -85.73
C ARG A 52 32.40 -37.63 -87.24
N GLN A 53 32.19 -36.44 -87.78
CA GLN A 53 32.30 -36.22 -89.23
C GLN A 53 33.76 -36.17 -89.72
N VAL A 54 34.63 -35.49 -88.98
CA VAL A 54 36.07 -35.44 -89.29
C VAL A 54 36.72 -36.83 -89.17
N ASP A 55 36.33 -37.63 -88.17
CA ASP A 55 36.79 -39.01 -88.05
C ASP A 55 36.33 -39.88 -89.24
N LEU A 56 35.04 -39.83 -89.60
CA LEU A 56 34.49 -40.60 -90.73
C LEU A 56 35.19 -40.27 -92.06
N VAL A 57 35.41 -39.00 -92.37
CA VAL A 57 36.09 -38.60 -93.63
C VAL A 57 37.56 -38.98 -93.62
N ASN A 58 38.24 -38.89 -92.47
CA ASN A 58 39.63 -39.32 -92.33
C ASN A 58 39.76 -40.83 -92.50
N GLN A 59 38.85 -41.62 -91.91
CA GLN A 59 38.84 -43.08 -92.09
C GLN A 59 38.56 -43.47 -93.55
N ALA A 60 37.60 -42.81 -94.22
CA ALA A 60 37.35 -43.03 -95.65
C ALA A 60 38.59 -42.71 -96.50
N ASN A 61 39.31 -41.63 -96.20
CA ASN A 61 40.56 -41.29 -96.88
C ASN A 61 41.69 -42.29 -96.58
N ILE A 62 41.78 -42.81 -95.36
CA ILE A 62 42.74 -43.86 -94.99
C ILE A 62 42.47 -45.14 -95.81
N GLU A 63 41.22 -45.59 -95.91
CA GLU A 63 40.88 -46.76 -96.72
C GLU A 63 41.19 -46.55 -98.21
N ARG A 64 40.89 -45.37 -98.74
CA ARG A 64 41.28 -44.97 -100.11
C ARG A 64 42.79 -45.08 -100.33
N LEU A 65 43.61 -44.54 -99.41
CA LEU A 65 45.07 -44.63 -99.49
C LEU A 65 45.56 -46.08 -99.37
N LYS A 66 44.94 -46.91 -98.53
CA LYS A 66 45.25 -48.35 -98.46
C LYS A 66 45.03 -49.05 -99.80
N ILE A 67 43.97 -48.70 -100.53
CA ILE A 67 43.72 -49.25 -101.87
C ILE A 67 44.86 -48.85 -102.81
N ILE A 68 45.21 -47.57 -102.87
CA ILE A 68 46.27 -47.06 -103.75
C ILE A 68 47.60 -47.77 -103.48
N VAL A 69 48.01 -47.83 -102.20
CA VAL A 69 49.27 -48.49 -101.80
C VAL A 69 49.24 -49.99 -102.11
N SER A 70 48.10 -50.65 -101.85
CA SER A 70 47.94 -52.08 -102.13
C SER A 70 47.92 -52.39 -103.63
N ALA A 71 47.32 -51.51 -104.43
CA ALA A 71 47.24 -51.64 -105.88
C ALA A 71 48.62 -51.45 -106.52
N ASP A 72 49.40 -50.48 -106.05
CA ASP A 72 50.77 -50.26 -106.52
C ASP A 72 51.66 -51.48 -106.20
N ALA A 73 51.62 -51.95 -104.95
CA ALA A 73 52.33 -53.15 -104.51
C ALA A 73 51.90 -54.41 -105.27
N TYR A 74 50.60 -54.54 -105.59
CA TYR A 74 50.08 -55.64 -106.40
C TYR A 74 50.59 -55.55 -107.84
N SER A 75 50.58 -54.35 -108.45
CA SER A 75 51.09 -54.12 -109.81
C SER A 75 52.58 -54.46 -109.93
N GLU A 76 53.39 -54.11 -108.93
CA GLU A 76 54.81 -54.41 -108.88
C GLU A 76 55.05 -55.92 -108.72
N ALA A 77 54.32 -56.57 -107.81
CA ALA A 77 54.38 -58.02 -107.64
C ALA A 77 53.97 -58.77 -108.92
N LEU A 78 52.99 -58.24 -109.67
CA LEU A 78 52.55 -58.80 -110.95
C LEU A 78 53.64 -58.66 -112.03
N ARG A 79 54.24 -57.46 -112.17
CA ARG A 79 55.36 -57.19 -113.09
C ARG A 79 56.57 -58.08 -112.80
N ALA A 80 56.91 -58.22 -111.52
CA ALA A 80 58.07 -58.99 -111.08
C ALA A 80 57.83 -60.51 -111.02
N LYS A 81 56.59 -60.97 -111.30
CA LYS A 81 56.14 -62.37 -111.15
C LYS A 81 56.43 -62.94 -109.75
N ARG A 82 56.23 -62.13 -108.71
CA ARG A 82 56.58 -62.43 -107.31
C ARG A 82 55.41 -62.93 -106.45
N PHE A 83 54.26 -63.26 -107.03
CA PHE A 83 53.15 -63.84 -106.27
C PHE A 83 53.44 -65.28 -105.87
N ALA A 84 53.15 -65.63 -104.61
CA ALA A 84 53.41 -66.97 -104.07
C ALA A 84 52.43 -68.02 -104.61
N SER A 85 51.19 -67.64 -104.90
CA SER A 85 50.16 -68.50 -105.49
C SER A 85 49.02 -67.65 -106.11
N GLU A 86 48.12 -68.28 -106.87
CA GLU A 86 46.86 -67.63 -107.28
C GLU A 86 45.96 -67.26 -106.08
N GLY A 87 46.05 -68.01 -104.98
CA GLY A 87 45.36 -67.65 -103.73
C GLY A 87 45.87 -66.36 -103.11
N ASP A 88 47.17 -66.08 -103.20
CA ASP A 88 47.81 -64.85 -102.70
C ASP A 88 47.36 -63.61 -103.48
N LYS A 89 47.17 -63.75 -104.81
CA LYS A 89 46.55 -62.70 -105.63
C LYS A 89 45.11 -62.43 -105.19
N GLY A 90 44.31 -63.48 -105.03
CA GLY A 90 42.91 -63.37 -104.60
C GLY A 90 42.75 -62.68 -103.24
N VAL A 91 43.62 -62.98 -102.27
CA VAL A 91 43.61 -62.32 -100.95
C VAL A 91 43.90 -60.83 -101.05
N LYS A 92 44.90 -60.41 -101.84
CA LYS A 92 45.25 -58.99 -102.00
C LYS A 92 44.17 -58.22 -102.77
N LEU A 93 43.58 -58.81 -103.82
CA LEU A 93 42.43 -58.23 -104.53
C LEU A 93 41.23 -58.08 -103.59
N GLN A 94 40.96 -59.12 -102.78
CA GLN A 94 39.87 -59.07 -101.80
C GLN A 94 40.09 -58.00 -100.75
N SER A 95 41.32 -57.82 -100.23
CA SER A 95 41.60 -56.73 -99.29
C SER A 95 41.35 -55.35 -99.89
N MET A 96 41.69 -55.14 -101.16
CA MET A 96 41.42 -53.88 -101.85
C MET A 96 39.91 -53.66 -102.04
N ARG A 97 39.15 -54.70 -102.38
CA ARG A 97 37.68 -54.63 -102.46
C ARG A 97 37.03 -54.34 -101.11
N VAL A 98 37.54 -54.95 -100.03
CA VAL A 98 37.06 -54.68 -98.66
C VAL A 98 37.33 -53.22 -98.30
N SER A 99 38.54 -52.71 -98.54
CA SER A 99 38.85 -51.30 -98.31
C SER A 99 38.00 -50.37 -99.18
N SER A 100 37.70 -50.73 -100.43
CA SER A 100 36.77 -49.96 -101.29
C SER A 100 35.35 -49.92 -100.70
N GLY A 101 34.85 -51.06 -100.23
CA GLY A 101 33.56 -51.15 -99.54
C GLY A 101 33.51 -50.32 -98.26
N SER A 102 34.52 -50.44 -97.39
CA SER A 102 34.62 -49.65 -96.16
C SER A 102 34.76 -48.14 -96.44
N ALA A 103 35.51 -47.77 -97.47
CA ALA A 103 35.63 -46.38 -97.91
C ALA A 103 34.27 -45.81 -98.36
N ARG A 104 33.45 -46.59 -99.10
CA ARG A 104 32.08 -46.19 -99.45
C ARG A 104 31.21 -46.01 -98.21
N GLU A 105 31.20 -46.99 -97.32
CA GLU A 105 30.35 -46.98 -96.12
C GLU A 105 30.65 -45.77 -95.21
N MET A 106 31.93 -45.54 -94.90
CA MET A 106 32.37 -44.40 -94.08
C MET A 106 32.01 -43.07 -94.75
N TYR A 107 32.10 -43.00 -96.08
CA TYR A 107 31.79 -41.81 -96.85
C TYR A 107 30.28 -41.53 -96.94
N GLU A 108 29.44 -42.55 -97.08
CA GLU A 108 27.99 -42.41 -97.03
C GLU A 108 27.53 -41.93 -95.64
N ALA A 109 28.07 -42.52 -94.58
CA ALA A 109 27.81 -42.06 -93.21
C ALA A 109 28.26 -40.62 -92.96
N TYR A 110 29.38 -40.21 -93.57
CA TYR A 110 29.84 -38.82 -93.55
C TYR A 110 28.88 -37.85 -94.26
N ARG A 111 28.24 -38.28 -95.35
CA ARG A 111 27.30 -37.45 -96.15
C ARG A 111 25.97 -37.20 -95.44
N GLU A 112 25.64 -37.95 -94.38
CA GLU A 112 24.40 -37.79 -93.62
C GLU A 112 24.37 -36.52 -92.77
N VAL A 113 24.09 -35.38 -93.42
CA VAL A 113 23.97 -34.06 -92.78
C VAL A 113 22.67 -33.37 -93.19
N PRO A 114 21.95 -32.71 -92.27
CA PRO A 114 20.74 -31.95 -92.59
C PRO A 114 20.97 -30.92 -93.72
N GLU A 115 20.03 -30.79 -94.66
CA GLU A 115 20.17 -29.91 -95.84
C GLU A 115 20.38 -28.43 -95.52
N GLY A 116 20.06 -27.97 -94.30
CA GLY A 116 20.28 -26.60 -93.85
C GLY A 116 21.61 -26.33 -93.15
N ALA A 117 22.50 -27.32 -93.06
CA ALA A 117 23.77 -27.15 -92.35
C ALA A 117 24.75 -26.27 -93.15
N PRO A 118 25.45 -25.29 -92.52
CA PRO A 118 26.43 -24.43 -93.19
C PRO A 118 27.56 -25.20 -93.89
N GLU A 119 27.94 -26.35 -93.33
CA GLU A 119 28.97 -27.25 -93.86
C GLU A 119 28.49 -28.10 -95.05
N LYS A 120 27.19 -28.16 -95.34
CA LYS A 120 26.62 -29.03 -96.38
C LYS A 120 27.22 -28.79 -97.78
N PRO A 121 27.43 -27.55 -98.25
CA PRO A 121 28.11 -27.29 -99.53
C PRO A 121 29.54 -27.85 -99.59
N LEU A 122 30.29 -27.83 -98.48
CA LEU A 122 31.65 -28.39 -98.41
C LEU A 122 31.61 -29.92 -98.42
N ILE A 123 30.66 -30.52 -97.70
CA ILE A 123 30.43 -31.97 -97.69
C ILE A 123 30.03 -32.47 -99.09
N ASP A 124 29.14 -31.76 -99.77
CA ASP A 124 28.69 -32.09 -101.12
C ASP A 124 29.81 -31.91 -102.15
N ALA A 125 30.63 -30.86 -102.04
CA ALA A 125 31.79 -30.66 -102.90
C ALA A 125 32.83 -31.77 -102.73
N LEU A 126 33.09 -32.18 -101.49
CA LEU A 126 33.95 -33.33 -101.22
C LEU A 126 33.36 -34.63 -101.78
N ALA A 127 32.03 -34.77 -101.77
CA ALA A 127 31.33 -35.97 -102.27
C ALA A 127 31.42 -36.09 -103.77
N ALA A 128 31.25 -34.97 -104.46
CA ALA A 128 31.42 -34.89 -105.90
C ALA A 128 32.87 -35.26 -106.33
N ALA A 129 33.87 -34.97 -105.50
CA ALA A 129 35.26 -35.32 -105.76
C ALA A 129 35.61 -36.78 -105.39
N PHE A 130 35.01 -37.32 -104.33
CA PHE A 130 35.35 -38.66 -103.82
C PHE A 130 34.76 -39.79 -104.66
N ALA A 131 33.48 -39.72 -105.05
CA ALA A 131 32.81 -40.84 -105.73
C ALA A 131 33.48 -41.25 -107.05
N PRO A 132 33.80 -40.32 -107.98
CA PRO A 132 34.50 -40.68 -109.21
C PRO A 132 35.90 -41.27 -108.97
N LEU A 133 36.57 -40.83 -107.89
CA LEU A 133 37.89 -41.32 -107.54
C LEU A 133 37.84 -42.76 -107.02
N LEU A 134 36.83 -43.11 -106.22
CA LEU A 134 36.66 -44.47 -105.73
C LEU A 134 36.22 -45.44 -106.83
N ASP A 135 35.36 -44.98 -107.75
CA ASP A 135 35.00 -45.77 -108.94
C ASP A 135 36.22 -46.04 -109.84
N LEU A 136 37.13 -45.06 -109.95
CA LEU A 136 38.39 -45.23 -110.66
C LEU A 136 39.32 -46.24 -109.95
N LEU A 137 39.35 -46.25 -108.62
CA LEU A 137 40.08 -47.24 -107.84
C LEU A 137 39.51 -48.66 -108.03
N ASP A 138 38.19 -48.81 -108.13
CA ASP A 138 37.57 -50.10 -108.45
C ASP A 138 37.97 -50.58 -109.86
N GLN A 139 38.02 -49.66 -110.85
CA GLN A 139 38.52 -49.98 -112.18
C GLN A 139 40.00 -50.38 -112.16
N GLN A 140 40.83 -49.77 -111.30
CA GLN A 140 42.21 -50.19 -111.11
C GLN A 140 42.30 -51.61 -110.54
N ILE A 141 41.47 -51.93 -109.52
CA ILE A 141 41.41 -53.29 -108.95
C ILE A 141 41.02 -54.30 -110.03
N GLN A 142 40.03 -53.98 -110.88
CA GLN A 142 39.61 -54.85 -111.98
C GLN A 142 40.71 -55.03 -113.04
N ALA A 143 41.38 -53.94 -113.45
CA ALA A 143 42.50 -54.03 -114.41
C ALA A 143 43.65 -54.90 -113.87
N LEU A 144 43.92 -54.83 -112.56
CA LEU A 144 44.91 -55.68 -111.90
C LEU A 144 44.48 -57.16 -111.81
N GLU A 145 43.19 -57.43 -111.65
CA GLU A 145 42.62 -58.80 -111.67
C GLU A 145 42.72 -59.42 -113.06
N GLU A 146 42.43 -58.65 -114.11
CA GLU A 146 42.53 -59.06 -115.52
C GLU A 146 44.00 -59.14 -116.01
N GLY A 147 44.94 -58.66 -115.20
CA GLY A 147 46.36 -58.62 -115.50
C GLY A 147 46.78 -57.52 -116.49
N ASP A 148 45.90 -56.56 -116.76
CA ASP A 148 46.14 -55.42 -117.64
C ASP A 148 46.97 -54.32 -116.96
N LEU A 149 48.29 -54.51 -116.99
CA LEU A 149 49.26 -53.55 -116.44
C LEU A 149 49.31 -52.21 -117.20
N GLN A 150 48.88 -52.15 -118.48
CA GLN A 150 48.83 -50.90 -119.24
C GLN A 150 47.55 -50.11 -118.93
N GLY A 151 46.41 -50.80 -118.79
CA GLY A 151 45.17 -50.24 -118.27
C GLY A 151 45.35 -49.66 -116.88
N TYR A 152 45.95 -50.42 -115.96
CA TYR A 152 46.28 -49.93 -114.62
C TYR A 152 47.16 -48.67 -114.66
N ALA A 153 48.22 -48.64 -115.47
CA ALA A 153 49.11 -47.47 -115.55
C ALA A 153 48.38 -46.19 -116.01
N ARG A 154 47.49 -46.29 -117.00
CA ARG A 154 46.64 -45.16 -117.46
C ARG A 154 45.65 -44.72 -116.38
N LEU A 155 44.97 -45.67 -115.75
CA LEU A 155 44.03 -45.39 -114.66
C LEU A 155 44.74 -44.80 -113.43
N ASN A 156 46.00 -45.15 -113.20
CA ASN A 156 46.83 -44.60 -112.12
C ASN A 156 47.24 -43.14 -112.39
N GLU A 157 47.62 -42.83 -113.64
CA GLU A 157 47.88 -41.43 -114.04
C GLU A 157 46.61 -40.57 -113.95
N GLN A 158 45.47 -41.11 -114.38
CA GLN A 158 44.16 -40.45 -114.22
C GLN A 158 43.80 -40.26 -112.73
N GLN A 159 44.08 -41.25 -111.89
CA GLN A 159 43.83 -41.18 -110.45
C GLN A 159 44.66 -40.08 -109.79
N ALA A 160 45.94 -39.97 -110.14
CA ALA A 160 46.81 -38.91 -109.63
C ALA A 160 46.28 -37.51 -110.02
N SER A 161 45.78 -37.35 -111.26
CA SER A 161 45.20 -36.07 -111.70
C SER A 161 43.85 -35.75 -111.02
N MET A 162 43.04 -36.75 -110.69
CA MET A 162 41.76 -36.54 -109.99
C MET A 162 41.93 -36.38 -108.47
N ALA A 163 43.00 -36.94 -107.90
CA ALA A 163 43.31 -36.87 -106.49
C ALA A 163 43.50 -35.44 -105.98
N SER A 164 44.09 -34.55 -106.79
CA SER A 164 44.32 -33.16 -106.40
C SER A 164 43.01 -32.42 -106.09
N GLY A 165 41.95 -32.65 -106.89
CA GLY A 165 40.64 -32.05 -106.66
C GLY A 165 39.97 -32.54 -105.37
N TYR A 166 40.15 -33.82 -105.04
CA TYR A 166 39.68 -34.38 -103.76
C TYR A 166 40.49 -33.84 -102.58
N GLU A 167 41.82 -33.75 -102.71
CA GLU A 167 42.71 -33.22 -101.66
C GLU A 167 42.42 -31.75 -101.34
N ASP A 168 42.15 -30.93 -102.35
CA ASP A 168 41.74 -29.53 -102.16
C ASP A 168 40.38 -29.42 -101.46
N ALA A 169 39.39 -30.23 -101.88
CA ALA A 169 38.08 -30.27 -101.24
C ALA A 169 38.17 -30.75 -99.77
N LEU A 170 39.02 -31.76 -99.50
CA LEU A 170 39.24 -32.28 -98.16
C LEU A 170 39.90 -31.22 -97.28
N ARG A 171 40.90 -30.50 -97.80
CA ARG A 171 41.57 -29.42 -97.09
C ARG A 171 40.62 -28.28 -96.74
N LEU A 172 39.76 -27.86 -97.66
CA LEU A 172 38.75 -26.82 -97.41
C LEU A 172 37.78 -27.24 -96.31
N TYR A 173 37.31 -28.49 -96.34
CA TYR A 173 36.44 -29.04 -95.29
C TYR A 173 37.15 -29.08 -93.93
N LEU A 174 38.36 -29.63 -93.85
CA LEU A 174 39.11 -29.74 -92.60
C LEU A 174 39.45 -28.36 -92.01
N ASN A 175 39.83 -27.38 -92.83
CA ASN A 175 40.08 -26.00 -92.40
C ASN A 175 38.81 -25.34 -91.85
N HIS A 176 37.68 -25.47 -92.54
CA HIS A 176 36.41 -24.90 -92.08
C HIS A 176 35.98 -25.49 -90.72
N ASN A 177 36.16 -26.80 -90.52
CA ASN A 177 35.86 -27.44 -89.24
C ASN A 177 36.81 -27.00 -88.12
N ALA A 178 38.10 -26.78 -88.43
CA ALA A 178 39.05 -26.22 -87.47
C ALA A 178 38.66 -24.79 -87.05
N GLU A 179 38.32 -23.91 -88.00
CA GLU A 179 37.86 -22.55 -87.72
C GLU A 179 36.54 -22.53 -86.92
N LYS A 180 35.59 -23.40 -87.26
CA LYS A 180 34.32 -23.55 -86.54
C LYS A 180 34.54 -24.03 -85.10
N MET A 181 35.49 -24.96 -84.88
CA MET A 181 35.87 -25.43 -83.55
C MET A 181 36.44 -24.29 -82.70
N ASP A 182 37.40 -23.54 -83.25
CA ASP A 182 38.00 -22.40 -82.55
C ASP A 182 36.95 -21.34 -82.18
N GLY A 183 35.99 -21.07 -83.08
CA GLY A 183 34.86 -20.17 -82.82
C GLY A 183 33.95 -20.66 -81.68
N LEU A 184 33.54 -21.94 -81.70
CA LEU A 184 32.68 -22.53 -80.66
C LEU A 184 33.36 -22.54 -79.27
N LEU A 185 34.68 -22.77 -79.22
CA LEU A 185 35.45 -22.71 -77.98
C LEU A 185 35.59 -21.27 -77.46
N ALA A 186 35.84 -20.29 -78.34
CA ALA A 186 35.91 -18.88 -77.96
C ALA A 186 34.57 -18.36 -77.43
N ASP A 187 33.46 -18.68 -78.11
CA ASP A 187 32.11 -18.31 -77.66
C ASP A 187 31.77 -18.94 -76.30
N TYR A 188 32.19 -20.19 -76.08
CA TYR A 188 32.02 -20.87 -74.79
C TYR A 188 32.83 -20.18 -73.68
N GLU A 189 34.09 -19.83 -73.94
CA GLU A 189 34.93 -19.12 -72.97
C GLU A 189 34.36 -17.75 -72.58
N ASP A 190 33.92 -16.95 -73.55
CA ASP A 190 33.35 -15.62 -73.28
C ASP A 190 32.01 -15.71 -72.53
N MET A 191 31.17 -16.66 -72.93
CA MET A 191 29.94 -16.96 -72.20
C MET A 191 30.22 -17.40 -70.76
N HIS A 192 31.20 -18.29 -70.56
CA HIS A 192 31.61 -18.75 -69.23
C HIS A 192 32.17 -17.62 -68.37
N ARG A 193 33.01 -16.74 -68.92
CA ARG A 193 33.55 -15.55 -68.22
C ARG A 193 32.43 -14.59 -67.82
N MET A 194 31.50 -14.29 -68.72
CA MET A 194 30.36 -13.40 -68.43
C MET A 194 29.48 -13.96 -67.30
N PHE A 195 29.09 -15.24 -67.36
CA PHE A 195 28.30 -15.86 -66.29
C PHE A 195 29.05 -15.91 -64.95
N SER A 196 30.37 -16.15 -64.98
CA SER A 196 31.21 -16.18 -63.77
C SER A 196 31.31 -14.81 -63.11
N MET A 197 31.44 -13.72 -63.88
CA MET A 197 31.45 -12.35 -63.34
C MET A 197 30.10 -11.96 -62.71
N ILE A 198 28.98 -12.32 -63.35
CA ILE A 198 27.64 -12.07 -62.80
C ILE A 198 27.46 -12.87 -61.49
N ALA A 199 27.87 -14.14 -61.47
CA ALA A 199 27.79 -14.98 -60.26
C ALA A 199 28.65 -14.41 -59.11
N LEU A 200 29.87 -13.96 -59.38
CA LEU A 200 30.74 -13.30 -58.41
C LEU A 200 30.12 -11.99 -57.87
N GLY A 201 29.51 -11.19 -58.76
CA GLY A 201 28.80 -9.96 -58.36
C GLY A 201 27.61 -10.23 -57.45
N LEU A 202 26.79 -11.24 -57.77
CA LEU A 202 25.66 -11.66 -56.94
C LEU A 202 26.11 -12.22 -55.59
N LEU A 203 27.21 -12.99 -55.56
CA LEU A 203 27.82 -13.48 -54.32
C LEU A 203 28.31 -12.32 -53.42
N GLY A 204 28.98 -11.33 -54.02
CA GLY A 204 29.42 -10.13 -53.30
C GLY A 204 28.26 -9.32 -52.73
N ALA A 205 27.19 -9.14 -53.50
CA ALA A 205 25.96 -8.48 -53.04
C ALA A 205 25.30 -9.23 -51.88
N ALA A 206 25.21 -10.57 -51.97
CA ALA A 206 24.67 -11.40 -50.89
C ALA A 206 25.49 -11.26 -49.59
N LEU A 207 26.82 -11.24 -49.69
CA LEU A 207 27.71 -11.04 -48.54
C LEU A 207 27.55 -9.63 -47.92
N ALA A 208 27.43 -8.59 -48.76
CA ALA A 208 27.19 -7.23 -48.28
C ALA A 208 25.85 -7.09 -47.54
N ILE A 209 24.78 -7.71 -48.06
CA ILE A 209 23.46 -7.75 -47.41
C ILE A 209 23.57 -8.48 -46.07
N LEU A 210 24.26 -9.62 -46.01
CA LEU A 210 24.47 -10.38 -44.77
C LEU A 210 25.15 -9.54 -43.68
N ILE A 211 26.22 -8.81 -44.03
CA ILE A 211 26.94 -7.93 -43.11
C ILE A 211 26.04 -6.78 -42.65
N ALA A 212 25.29 -6.15 -43.56
CA ALA A 212 24.36 -5.07 -43.23
C ALA A 212 23.25 -5.53 -42.28
N VAL A 213 22.67 -6.71 -42.50
CA VAL A 213 21.65 -7.32 -41.65
C VAL A 213 22.20 -7.63 -40.27
N ARG A 214 23.39 -8.25 -40.17
CA ARG A 214 24.05 -8.52 -38.89
C ARG A 214 24.23 -7.24 -38.08
N TYR A 215 24.76 -6.20 -38.71
CA TYR A 215 25.01 -4.91 -38.04
C TYR A 215 23.69 -4.22 -37.63
N GLY A 216 22.68 -4.29 -38.48
CA GLY A 216 21.32 -3.81 -38.19
C GLY A 216 20.69 -4.54 -37.00
N LEU A 217 20.73 -5.88 -36.98
CA LEU A 217 20.20 -6.70 -35.89
C LEU A 217 20.88 -6.39 -34.55
N GLN A 218 22.20 -6.21 -34.57
CA GLN A 218 22.97 -5.90 -33.38
C GLN A 218 22.58 -4.55 -32.77
N ARG A 219 22.36 -3.51 -33.59
CA ARG A 219 21.99 -2.17 -33.11
C ARG A 219 20.49 -1.99 -32.83
N VAL A 220 19.61 -2.62 -33.60
CA VAL A 220 18.16 -2.41 -33.50
C VAL A 220 17.51 -3.36 -32.49
N ILE A 221 18.10 -4.54 -32.27
CA ILE A 221 17.52 -5.58 -31.39
C ILE A 221 18.45 -5.89 -30.21
N VAL A 222 19.66 -6.37 -30.48
CA VAL A 222 20.52 -6.95 -29.43
C VAL A 222 20.92 -5.91 -28.37
N GLN A 223 21.40 -4.75 -28.80
CA GLN A 223 21.84 -3.71 -27.88
C GLN A 223 20.67 -3.14 -27.04
N PRO A 224 19.52 -2.74 -27.61
CA PRO A 224 18.38 -2.28 -26.82
C PRO A 224 17.78 -3.36 -25.90
N LEU A 225 17.79 -4.64 -26.30
CA LEU A 225 17.37 -5.74 -25.41
C LEU A 225 18.35 -5.94 -24.25
N ALA A 226 19.66 -5.76 -24.47
CA ALA A 226 20.64 -5.78 -23.40
C ALA A 226 20.44 -4.61 -22.42
N GLU A 227 20.11 -3.42 -22.92
CA GLU A 227 19.73 -2.27 -22.09
C GLU A 227 18.47 -2.57 -21.27
N ALA A 228 17.43 -3.14 -21.90
CA ALA A 228 16.21 -3.58 -21.22
C ALA A 228 16.50 -4.59 -20.10
N ALA A 229 17.35 -5.59 -20.36
CA ALA A 229 17.79 -6.55 -19.34
C ALA A 229 18.50 -5.85 -18.16
N GLY A 230 19.34 -4.85 -18.44
CA GLY A 230 19.97 -4.02 -17.41
C GLY A 230 18.98 -3.20 -16.58
N HIS A 231 17.91 -2.67 -17.19
CA HIS A 231 16.82 -2.02 -16.47
C HIS A 231 16.05 -3.00 -15.58
N LEU A 232 15.73 -4.19 -16.06
CA LEU A 232 15.07 -5.23 -15.26
C LEU A 232 15.94 -5.70 -14.09
N GLN A 233 17.26 -5.84 -14.28
CA GLN A 233 18.18 -6.17 -13.19
C GLN A 233 18.24 -5.08 -12.11
N ARG A 234 18.15 -3.80 -12.50
CA ARG A 234 18.03 -2.70 -11.53
C ARG A 234 16.69 -2.74 -10.81
N LEU A 235 15.60 -2.97 -11.53
CA LEU A 235 14.27 -3.12 -10.96
C LEU A 235 14.21 -4.27 -9.95
N ALA A 236 14.83 -5.41 -10.26
CA ALA A 236 14.95 -6.56 -9.36
C ALA A 236 15.78 -6.26 -8.10
N LYS A 237 16.68 -5.27 -8.16
CA LYS A 237 17.44 -4.73 -7.03
C LYS A 237 16.74 -3.53 -6.36
N ALA A 238 15.45 -3.34 -6.64
CA ALA A 238 14.63 -2.25 -6.14
C ALA A 238 15.12 -0.83 -6.51
N ASP A 239 15.95 -0.70 -7.54
CA ASP A 239 16.41 0.59 -8.02
C ASP A 239 15.45 1.15 -9.08
N LEU A 240 14.61 2.10 -8.67
CA LEU A 240 13.65 2.81 -9.51
C LEU A 240 14.15 4.21 -9.91
N SER A 241 15.40 4.58 -9.55
CA SER A 241 15.91 5.95 -9.64
C SER A 241 16.30 6.40 -11.05
N GLN A 242 16.47 5.45 -11.97
CA GLN A 242 17.01 5.69 -13.30
C GLN A 242 15.90 5.62 -14.35
N PRO A 243 15.64 6.70 -15.12
CA PRO A 243 14.59 6.70 -16.12
C PRO A 243 14.90 5.73 -17.28
N ILE A 244 13.88 5.06 -17.79
CA ILE A 244 13.97 4.24 -19.01
C ILE A 244 13.77 5.15 -20.22
N GLU A 245 14.82 5.38 -21.00
CA GLU A 245 14.76 6.16 -22.25
C GLU A 245 14.26 5.29 -23.41
N ILE A 246 13.21 5.76 -24.09
CA ILE A 246 12.65 5.07 -25.25
C ILE A 246 13.22 5.70 -26.53
N ARG A 247 14.15 4.99 -27.18
CA ARG A 247 14.86 5.48 -28.39
C ARG A 247 14.33 4.94 -29.71
N SER A 248 13.46 3.93 -29.69
CA SER A 248 12.86 3.31 -30.88
C SER A 248 11.32 3.30 -30.82
N ARG A 249 10.66 3.17 -31.98
CA ARG A 249 9.20 3.03 -32.10
C ARG A 249 8.76 1.63 -32.56
N ASN A 250 9.72 0.71 -32.66
CA ASN A 250 9.47 -0.68 -32.99
C ASN A 250 9.02 -1.49 -31.77
N GLU A 251 8.91 -2.80 -31.91
CA GLU A 251 8.46 -3.72 -30.87
C GLU A 251 9.32 -3.65 -29.59
N VAL A 252 10.63 -3.41 -29.72
CA VAL A 252 11.52 -3.22 -28.56
C VAL A 252 11.25 -1.88 -27.85
N GLY A 253 10.91 -0.84 -28.62
CA GLY A 253 10.51 0.45 -28.06
C GLY A 253 9.19 0.36 -27.28
N GLN A 254 8.23 -0.45 -27.77
CA GLN A 254 6.99 -0.74 -27.05
C GLN A 254 7.24 -1.52 -25.74
N LEU A 255 8.17 -2.49 -25.76
CA LEU A 255 8.60 -3.20 -24.55
C LEU A 255 9.21 -2.23 -23.52
N LEU A 256 10.14 -1.36 -23.94
CA LEU A 256 10.73 -0.35 -23.06
C LEU A 256 9.69 0.64 -22.52
N ALA A 257 8.69 1.01 -23.31
CA ALA A 257 7.58 1.84 -22.87
C ALA A 257 6.75 1.16 -21.77
N ALA A 258 6.36 -0.10 -21.97
CA ALA A 258 5.64 -0.87 -20.96
C ALA A 258 6.46 -1.05 -19.66
N MET A 259 7.78 -1.22 -19.78
CA MET A 259 8.68 -1.28 -18.62
C MET A 259 8.77 0.04 -17.87
N ARG A 260 8.81 1.18 -18.59
CA ARG A 260 8.75 2.51 -17.97
C ARG A 260 7.45 2.71 -17.21
N ASP A 261 6.32 2.37 -17.83
CA ASP A 261 5.01 2.53 -17.19
C ASP A 261 4.90 1.64 -15.92
N MET A 262 5.49 0.44 -15.94
CA MET A 262 5.63 -0.43 -14.78
C MET A 262 6.51 0.20 -13.68
N GLN A 263 7.67 0.75 -14.05
CA GLN A 263 8.58 1.43 -13.12
C GLN A 263 7.90 2.63 -12.46
N GLU A 264 7.21 3.47 -13.23
CA GLU A 264 6.48 4.63 -12.71
C GLU A 264 5.34 4.20 -11.78
N SER A 265 4.60 3.14 -12.13
CA SER A 265 3.55 2.63 -11.26
C SER A 265 4.09 2.09 -9.94
N LEU A 266 5.21 1.35 -9.99
CA LEU A 266 5.87 0.86 -8.77
C LEU A 266 6.39 2.03 -7.93
N ALA A 267 7.00 3.04 -8.55
CA ALA A 267 7.48 4.23 -7.87
C ALA A 267 6.34 4.99 -7.17
N ARG A 268 5.17 5.12 -7.81
CA ARG A 268 3.97 5.71 -7.19
C ARG A 268 3.48 4.89 -6.00
N ILE A 269 3.38 3.56 -6.14
CA ILE A 269 2.92 2.68 -5.04
C ILE A 269 3.88 2.79 -3.85
N VAL A 270 5.19 2.67 -4.07
CA VAL A 270 6.21 2.82 -3.02
C VAL A 270 6.13 4.19 -2.36
N GLY A 271 5.98 5.26 -3.15
CA GLY A 271 5.81 6.63 -2.64
C GLY A 271 4.58 6.77 -1.74
N SER A 272 3.43 6.27 -2.18
CA SER A 272 2.19 6.29 -1.38
C SER A 272 2.29 5.44 -0.10
N VAL A 273 3.00 4.30 -0.15
CA VAL A 273 3.22 3.48 1.06
C VAL A 273 4.13 4.19 2.05
N ARG A 274 5.19 4.88 1.59
CA ARG A 274 6.06 5.70 2.47
C ARG A 274 5.29 6.85 3.12
N GLU A 275 4.53 7.60 2.33
CA GLU A 275 3.71 8.72 2.83
C GLU A 275 2.64 8.24 3.82
N GLY A 276 1.95 7.14 3.48
CA GLY A 276 0.95 6.52 4.35
C GLY A 276 1.56 6.00 5.66
N SER A 277 2.71 5.34 5.60
CA SER A 277 3.41 4.83 6.80
C SER A 277 3.87 5.98 7.69
N SER A 278 4.42 7.05 7.11
CA SER A 278 4.80 8.26 7.86
C SER A 278 3.60 8.92 8.54
N SER A 279 2.45 8.98 7.85
CA SER A 279 1.20 9.50 8.41
C SER A 279 0.66 8.62 9.55
N ILE A 280 0.73 7.29 9.43
CA ILE A 280 0.38 6.36 10.52
C ILE A 280 1.31 6.56 11.71
N LEU A 281 2.62 6.73 11.50
CA LEU A 281 3.58 6.95 12.58
C LEU A 281 3.28 8.24 13.35
N VAL A 282 3.03 9.34 12.64
CA VAL A 282 2.63 10.62 13.26
C VAL A 282 1.31 10.46 14.03
N GLY A 283 0.31 9.81 13.43
CA GLY A 283 -0.97 9.55 14.08
C GLY A 283 -0.83 8.70 15.35
N ALA A 284 -0.04 7.63 15.30
CA ALA A 284 0.25 6.76 16.45
C ALA A 284 0.95 7.53 17.59
N GLN A 285 1.90 8.41 17.27
CA GLN A 285 2.55 9.27 18.27
C GLN A 285 1.58 10.28 18.89
N GLN A 286 0.67 10.85 18.11
CA GLN A 286 -0.38 11.74 18.61
C GLN A 286 -1.35 10.99 19.54
N ILE A 287 -1.77 9.77 19.19
CA ILE A 287 -2.61 8.94 20.05
C ILE A 287 -1.87 8.58 21.34
N ALA A 288 -0.59 8.20 21.26
CA ALA A 288 0.21 7.89 22.44
C ALA A 288 0.33 9.10 23.38
N GLY A 289 0.56 10.30 22.84
CA GLY A 289 0.55 11.54 23.62
C GLY A 289 -0.81 11.84 24.25
N GLY A 290 -1.90 11.64 23.49
CA GLY A 290 -3.27 11.81 23.99
C GLY A 290 -3.64 10.80 25.08
N ASN A 291 -3.19 9.55 24.97
CA ASN A 291 -3.40 8.53 25.99
C ASN A 291 -2.61 8.83 27.26
N ALA A 292 -1.41 9.40 27.16
CA ALA A 292 -0.64 9.83 28.33
C ALA A 292 -1.38 10.95 29.10
N ASP A 293 -1.96 11.93 28.39
CA ASP A 293 -2.82 12.95 29.00
C ASP A 293 -4.08 12.35 29.63
N LEU A 294 -4.73 11.42 28.93
CA LEU A 294 -5.91 10.73 29.46
C LEU A 294 -5.58 9.88 30.71
N SER A 295 -4.43 9.22 30.75
CA SER A 295 -3.93 8.51 31.93
C SER A 295 -3.81 9.45 33.13
N SER A 296 -3.10 10.57 32.94
CA SER A 296 -2.91 11.59 33.98
C SER A 296 -4.23 12.13 34.52
N ARG A 297 -5.19 12.42 33.63
CA ARG A 297 -6.54 12.87 34.02
C ARG A 297 -7.34 11.79 34.74
N THR A 298 -7.20 10.53 34.34
CA THR A 298 -7.86 9.38 34.97
C THR A 298 -7.30 9.14 36.37
N GLU A 299 -5.98 9.25 36.55
CA GLU A 299 -5.31 9.19 37.85
C GLU A 299 -5.75 10.35 38.77
N GLN A 300 -5.81 11.58 38.24
CA GLN A 300 -6.31 12.73 38.99
C GLN A 300 -7.78 12.58 39.37
N GLN A 301 -8.60 12.02 38.47
CA GLN A 301 -10.01 11.75 38.74
C GLN A 301 -10.17 10.68 39.81
N ALA A 302 -9.37 9.61 39.79
CA ALA A 302 -9.34 8.60 40.84
C ALA A 302 -9.01 9.23 42.21
N ALA A 303 -7.98 10.08 42.27
CA ALA A 303 -7.63 10.78 43.51
C ALA A 303 -8.75 11.71 44.02
N SER A 304 -9.43 12.42 43.11
CA SER A 304 -10.58 13.26 43.46
C SER A 304 -11.79 12.44 43.93
N LEU A 305 -12.01 11.25 43.37
CA LEU A 305 -13.05 10.33 43.81
C LEU A 305 -12.74 9.75 45.19
N GLU A 306 -11.49 9.41 45.49
CA GLU A 306 -11.07 8.98 46.83
C GLU A 306 -11.32 10.08 47.89
N GLU A 307 -10.94 11.33 47.60
CA GLU A 307 -11.18 12.46 48.51
C GLU A 307 -12.69 12.73 48.70
N THR A 308 -13.47 12.61 47.62
CA THR A 308 -14.93 12.75 47.68
C THR A 308 -15.55 11.63 48.50
N ALA A 309 -15.13 10.38 48.30
CA ALA A 309 -15.62 9.23 49.06
C ALA A 309 -15.32 9.38 50.56
N ALA A 310 -14.09 9.77 50.92
CA ALA A 310 -13.73 10.04 52.31
C ALA A 310 -14.56 11.18 52.93
N SER A 311 -14.82 12.24 52.15
CA SER A 311 -15.68 13.35 52.58
C SER A 311 -17.13 12.89 52.79
N MET A 312 -17.64 12.00 51.92
CA MET A 312 -18.99 11.44 52.04
C MET A 312 -19.10 10.48 53.23
N GLU A 313 -18.06 9.71 53.57
CA GLU A 313 -18.02 8.90 54.79
C GLU A 313 -18.10 9.77 56.04
N GLN A 314 -17.32 10.86 56.08
CA GLN A 314 -17.35 11.81 57.20
C GLN A 314 -18.72 12.51 57.32
N LEU A 315 -19.32 12.89 56.19
CA LEU A 315 -20.69 13.45 56.15
C LEU A 315 -21.73 12.44 56.63
N THR A 316 -21.61 11.18 56.19
CA THR A 316 -22.51 10.09 56.64
C THR A 316 -22.44 9.92 58.15
N ALA A 317 -21.22 9.90 58.72
CA ALA A 317 -21.02 9.81 60.16
C ALA A 317 -21.64 11.00 60.90
N THR A 318 -21.44 12.22 60.40
CA THR A 318 -21.96 13.45 61.01
C THR A 318 -23.48 13.51 60.96
N VAL A 319 -24.10 13.17 59.83
CA VAL A 319 -25.57 13.12 59.69
C VAL A 319 -26.18 12.06 60.60
N LYS A 320 -25.54 10.89 60.72
CA LYS A 320 -25.97 9.84 61.65
C LYS A 320 -25.89 10.33 63.11
N GLN A 321 -24.80 10.98 63.48
CA GLN A 321 -24.64 11.58 64.80
C GLN A 321 -25.70 12.66 65.07
N ASN A 322 -26.04 13.49 64.08
CA ASN A 322 -27.10 14.49 64.20
C ASN A 322 -28.48 13.84 64.42
N ALA A 323 -28.80 12.76 63.70
CA ALA A 323 -30.04 12.01 63.91
C ALA A 323 -30.12 11.42 65.32
N ASP A 324 -29.02 10.85 65.83
CA ASP A 324 -28.98 10.29 67.18
C ASP A 324 -29.04 11.39 68.26
N ASN A 325 -28.37 12.53 68.05
CA ASN A 325 -28.47 13.71 68.92
C ASN A 325 -29.89 14.27 68.95
N ALA A 326 -30.57 14.34 67.81
CA ALA A 326 -31.97 14.78 67.73
C ALA A 326 -32.87 13.83 68.54
N ARG A 327 -32.72 12.51 68.40
CA ARG A 327 -33.49 11.55 69.23
C ARG A 327 -33.23 11.73 70.72
N GLN A 328 -31.98 11.93 71.14
CA GLN A 328 -31.66 12.19 72.55
C GLN A 328 -32.26 13.51 73.05
N ALA A 329 -32.17 14.58 72.25
CA ALA A 329 -32.73 15.87 72.59
C ALA A 329 -34.27 15.82 72.69
N SER A 330 -34.94 15.06 71.82
CA SER A 330 -36.40 14.85 71.86
C SER A 330 -36.80 14.11 73.14
N ALA A 331 -36.05 13.08 73.55
CA ALA A 331 -36.27 12.40 74.82
C ALA A 331 -36.12 13.35 76.02
N LEU A 332 -35.05 14.15 76.05
CA LEU A 332 -34.80 15.12 77.13
C LEU A 332 -35.87 16.22 77.18
N ALA A 333 -36.33 16.69 76.02
CA ALA A 333 -37.41 17.68 75.94
C ALA A 333 -38.74 17.10 76.45
N ASN A 334 -39.05 15.84 76.13
CA ASN A 334 -40.23 15.14 76.65
C ASN A 334 -40.17 14.99 78.18
N ASP A 335 -39.02 14.60 78.74
CA ASP A 335 -38.82 14.53 80.19
C ASP A 335 -38.99 15.90 80.85
N ALA A 336 -38.37 16.94 80.30
CA ALA A 336 -38.50 18.31 80.81
C ALA A 336 -39.95 18.82 80.75
N SER A 337 -40.69 18.49 79.69
CA SER A 337 -42.11 18.79 79.52
C SER A 337 -42.97 18.08 80.58
N SER A 338 -42.66 16.81 80.88
CA SER A 338 -43.31 16.04 81.94
C SER A 338 -43.06 16.67 83.32
N THR A 339 -41.80 16.95 83.66
CA THR A 339 -41.43 17.59 84.94
C THR A 339 -42.07 18.97 85.09
N ALA A 340 -42.11 19.78 84.04
CA ALA A 340 -42.79 21.07 84.07
C ALA A 340 -44.32 20.92 84.20
N GLY A 341 -44.90 19.85 83.63
CA GLY A 341 -46.29 19.46 83.84
C GLY A 341 -46.60 19.13 85.30
N GLU A 342 -45.79 18.31 85.94
CA GLU A 342 -45.88 18.00 87.38
C GLU A 342 -45.71 19.26 88.24
N GLY A 343 -44.75 20.12 87.89
CA GLY A 343 -44.52 21.41 88.56
C GLY A 343 -45.75 22.32 88.50
N ARG A 344 -46.47 22.34 87.37
CA ARG A 344 -47.74 23.07 87.23
C ARG A 344 -48.81 22.53 88.16
N GLU A 345 -48.92 21.20 88.27
CA GLU A 345 -49.88 20.56 89.20
C GLU A 345 -49.59 20.96 90.65
N VAL A 346 -48.32 20.89 91.08
CA VAL A 346 -47.89 21.30 92.42
C VAL A 346 -48.25 22.75 92.69
N VAL A 347 -47.94 23.66 91.76
CA VAL A 347 -48.28 25.09 91.88
C VAL A 347 -49.80 25.29 91.96
N GLY A 348 -50.58 24.55 91.18
CA GLY A 348 -52.04 24.55 91.26
C GLY A 348 -52.56 24.19 92.66
N ARG A 349 -51.99 23.15 93.29
CA ARG A 349 -52.33 22.79 94.68
C ARG A 349 -51.95 23.87 95.69
N VAL A 350 -50.84 24.58 95.47
CA VAL A 350 -50.43 25.70 96.34
C VAL A 350 -51.43 26.86 96.23
N VAL A 351 -51.89 27.20 95.02
CA VAL A 351 -52.93 28.24 94.83
C VAL A 351 -54.22 27.86 95.56
N GLU A 352 -54.67 26.61 95.42
CA GLU A 352 -55.87 26.11 96.12
C GLU A 352 -55.70 26.22 97.65
N THR A 353 -54.54 25.86 98.17
CA THR A 353 -54.24 25.96 99.60
C THR A 353 -54.23 27.42 100.07
N MET A 354 -53.65 28.34 99.30
CA MET A 354 -53.66 29.78 99.62
C MET A 354 -55.08 30.36 99.63
N GLN A 355 -55.96 29.88 98.74
CA GLN A 355 -57.37 30.25 98.75
C GLN A 355 -58.07 29.76 100.02
N GLN A 356 -57.86 28.49 100.41
CA GLN A 356 -58.42 27.94 101.65
C GLN A 356 -57.92 28.69 102.90
N ILE A 357 -56.64 29.10 102.94
CA ILE A 357 -56.08 29.91 104.03
C ILE A 357 -56.74 31.31 104.06
N THR A 358 -56.99 31.91 102.90
CA THR A 358 -57.67 33.20 102.77
C THR A 358 -59.10 33.11 103.32
N ASP A 359 -59.84 32.08 102.92
CA ASP A 359 -61.22 31.85 103.38
C ASP A 359 -61.27 31.62 104.90
N SER A 360 -60.34 30.81 105.44
CA SER A 360 -60.19 30.57 106.88
C SER A 360 -59.84 31.85 107.65
N SER A 361 -58.94 32.67 107.12
CA SER A 361 -58.55 33.95 107.72
C SER A 361 -59.73 34.94 107.77
N GLN A 362 -60.56 34.97 106.72
CA GLN A 362 -61.78 35.78 106.69
C GLN A 362 -62.80 35.30 107.74
N GLN A 363 -62.94 33.99 107.91
CA GLN A 363 -63.79 33.42 108.95
C GLN A 363 -63.31 33.81 110.35
N ILE A 364 -62.00 33.76 110.60
CA ILE A 364 -61.40 34.22 111.86
C ILE A 364 -61.68 35.71 112.07
N ALA A 365 -61.47 36.56 111.06
CA ALA A 365 -61.75 38.00 111.15
C ALA A 365 -63.21 38.28 111.54
N ASN A 366 -64.17 37.50 111.00
CA ASN A 366 -65.58 37.60 111.37
C ASN A 366 -65.83 37.21 112.84
N ILE A 367 -65.21 36.13 113.32
CA ILE A 367 -65.30 35.69 114.73
C ILE A 367 -64.73 36.77 115.67
N ILE A 368 -63.57 37.32 115.35
CA ILE A 368 -62.95 38.40 116.14
C ILE A 368 -63.83 39.65 116.15
N GLY A 369 -64.51 39.97 115.04
CA GLY A 369 -65.52 41.03 114.99
C GLY A 369 -66.70 40.79 115.95
N VAL A 370 -67.16 39.55 116.08
CA VAL A 370 -68.18 39.17 117.07
C VAL A 370 -67.63 39.32 118.50
N ILE A 371 -66.39 38.92 118.76
CA ILE A 371 -65.75 39.06 120.08
C ILE A 371 -65.61 40.54 120.48
N ASP A 372 -65.19 41.42 119.57
CA ASP A 372 -65.13 42.87 119.80
C ASP A 372 -66.53 43.44 120.11
N SER A 373 -67.56 42.96 119.39
CA SER A 373 -68.96 43.31 119.66
C SER A 373 -69.43 42.84 121.06
N ILE A 374 -69.09 41.62 121.46
CA ILE A 374 -69.39 41.08 122.80
C ILE A 374 -68.64 41.88 123.88
N ALA A 375 -67.38 42.22 123.65
CA ALA A 375 -66.58 43.04 124.57
C ALA A 375 -67.19 44.44 124.72
N PHE A 376 -67.63 45.06 123.63
CA PHE A 376 -68.36 46.33 123.65
C PHE A 376 -69.67 46.24 124.43
N GLN A 377 -70.50 45.23 124.15
CA GLN A 377 -71.74 44.97 124.89
C GLN A 377 -71.46 44.77 126.38
N THR A 378 -70.45 43.97 126.73
CA THR A 378 -70.03 43.71 128.13
C THR A 378 -69.56 44.99 128.82
N ASN A 379 -68.83 45.86 128.12
CA ASN A 379 -68.39 47.17 128.61
C ASN A 379 -69.60 48.11 128.88
N ILE A 380 -70.63 48.09 128.03
CA ILE A 380 -71.88 48.85 128.25
C ILE A 380 -72.69 48.27 129.42
N LEU A 381 -72.82 46.94 129.53
CA LEU A 381 -73.48 46.29 130.67
C LEU A 381 -72.76 46.62 131.98
N ALA A 382 -71.43 46.56 132.00
CA ALA A 382 -70.61 46.88 133.16
C ALA A 382 -70.68 48.36 133.55
N LEU A 383 -70.78 49.26 132.56
CA LEU A 383 -71.04 50.68 132.81
C LEU A 383 -72.41 50.89 133.44
N ASN A 384 -73.47 50.27 132.90
CA ASN A 384 -74.82 50.34 133.45
C ASN A 384 -74.88 49.78 134.87
N ALA A 385 -74.20 48.65 135.13
CA ALA A 385 -74.09 48.07 136.47
C ALA A 385 -73.30 48.96 137.44
N SER A 386 -72.22 49.61 136.99
CA SER A 386 -71.45 50.58 137.79
C SER A 386 -72.31 51.80 138.18
N VAL A 387 -73.15 52.28 137.25
CA VAL A 387 -74.08 53.39 137.50
C VAL A 387 -75.17 53.00 138.49
N GLU A 388 -75.78 51.81 138.35
CA GLU A 388 -76.82 51.34 139.27
C GLU A 388 -76.25 51.00 140.66
N ALA A 389 -75.01 50.51 140.72
CA ALA A 389 -74.28 50.31 141.98
C ALA A 389 -73.96 51.64 142.68
N ALA A 390 -73.61 52.70 141.94
CA ALA A 390 -73.45 54.04 142.50
C ALA A 390 -74.79 54.62 143.01
N ARG A 391 -75.91 54.26 142.36
CA ARG A 391 -77.28 54.65 142.74
C ARG A 391 -77.77 53.99 144.03
N ALA A 392 -77.27 52.80 144.34
CA ALA A 392 -77.56 52.05 145.57
C ALA A 392 -76.76 52.51 146.82
N GLY A 393 -75.88 53.52 146.69
CA GLY A 393 -75.13 54.09 147.81
C GLY A 393 -74.17 53.11 148.47
N ASP A 394 -74.09 53.10 149.82
CA ASP A 394 -73.15 52.26 150.57
C ASP A 394 -73.35 50.74 150.39
N GLN A 395 -74.59 50.30 150.07
CA GLN A 395 -74.90 48.88 149.82
C GLN A 395 -74.40 48.38 148.45
N GLY A 396 -74.10 49.30 147.52
CA GLY A 396 -73.64 48.98 146.15
C GLY A 396 -72.12 48.93 145.98
N ARG A 397 -71.32 49.27 147.01
CA ARG A 397 -69.85 49.40 146.91
C ARG A 397 -69.15 48.15 146.38
N GLY A 398 -69.53 46.96 146.85
CA GLY A 398 -68.97 45.69 146.36
C GLY A 398 -69.31 45.42 144.89
N PHE A 399 -70.55 45.72 144.48
CA PHE A 399 -71.00 45.60 143.09
C PHE A 399 -70.32 46.60 142.17
N ALA A 400 -70.04 47.84 142.62
CA ALA A 400 -69.35 48.85 141.83
C ALA A 400 -67.90 48.44 141.52
N VAL A 401 -67.20 47.80 142.46
CA VAL A 401 -65.83 47.28 142.23
C VAL A 401 -65.85 46.14 141.21
N VAL A 402 -66.78 45.18 141.35
CA VAL A 402 -66.93 44.08 140.38
C VAL A 402 -67.31 44.61 139.00
N ALA A 403 -68.21 45.58 138.91
CA ALA A 403 -68.60 46.20 137.64
C ALA A 403 -67.42 46.98 137.00
N GLY A 404 -66.58 47.65 137.79
CA GLY A 404 -65.33 48.27 137.33
C GLY A 404 -64.31 47.26 136.79
N GLU A 405 -64.16 46.11 137.46
CA GLU A 405 -63.27 45.03 137.03
C GLU A 405 -63.77 44.36 135.74
N VAL A 406 -65.08 44.08 135.64
CA VAL A 406 -65.71 43.56 134.41
C VAL A 406 -65.54 44.55 133.26
N ARG A 407 -65.65 45.85 133.52
CA ARG A 407 -65.41 46.90 132.52
C ARG A 407 -63.96 46.94 132.06
N ASN A 408 -63.00 46.82 132.98
CA ASN A 408 -61.58 46.75 132.65
C ASN A 408 -61.26 45.51 131.81
N LEU A 409 -61.79 44.34 132.19
CA LEU A 409 -61.63 43.09 131.45
C LEU A 409 -62.25 43.18 130.04
N ALA A 410 -63.43 43.79 129.91
CA ALA A 410 -64.06 44.04 128.62
C ALA A 410 -63.23 44.99 127.74
N GLY A 411 -62.63 46.04 128.33
CA GLY A 411 -61.70 46.93 127.64
C GLY A 411 -60.45 46.21 127.12
N ARG A 412 -59.83 45.37 127.96
CA ARG A 412 -58.68 44.53 127.57
C ARG A 412 -59.05 43.50 126.50
N CYS A 413 -60.27 42.95 126.55
CA CYS A 413 -60.78 42.03 125.54
C CYS A 413 -60.96 42.73 124.18
N ALA A 414 -61.51 43.95 124.16
CA ALA A 414 -61.66 44.75 122.94
C ALA A 414 -60.30 45.16 122.35
N GLU A 415 -59.33 45.52 123.18
CA GLU A 415 -57.97 45.85 122.74
C GLU A 415 -57.28 44.63 122.12
N ALA A 416 -57.32 43.46 122.79
CA ALA A 416 -56.78 42.21 122.26
C ALA A 416 -57.50 41.77 120.96
N ALA A 417 -58.82 41.94 120.89
CA ALA A 417 -59.59 41.63 119.68
C ALA A 417 -59.15 42.51 118.49
N ARG A 418 -58.90 43.82 118.71
CA ARG A 418 -58.38 44.71 117.66
C ARG A 418 -56.97 44.36 117.23
N GLU A 419 -56.10 43.97 118.16
CA GLU A 419 -54.74 43.53 117.85
C GLU A 419 -54.75 42.25 117.00
N ILE A 420 -55.56 41.25 117.37
CA ILE A 420 -55.75 40.02 116.58
C ILE A 420 -56.33 40.37 115.21
N LYS A 421 -57.33 41.26 115.14
CA LYS A 421 -57.91 41.68 113.86
C LYS A 421 -56.86 42.29 112.94
N ALA A 422 -55.99 43.16 113.45
CA ALA A 422 -54.91 43.76 112.68
C ALA A 422 -53.90 42.71 112.17
N LEU A 423 -53.55 41.71 113.00
CA LEU A 423 -52.67 40.60 112.61
C LEU A 423 -53.29 39.71 111.53
N ILE A 424 -54.60 39.45 111.61
CA ILE A 424 -55.34 38.68 110.59
C ILE A 424 -55.45 39.46 109.28
N GLU A 425 -55.69 40.77 109.33
CA GLU A 425 -55.69 41.64 108.14
C GLU A 425 -54.30 41.67 107.47
N ASP A 426 -53.21 41.76 108.25
CA ASP A 426 -51.85 41.68 107.71
C ASP A 426 -51.55 40.30 107.10
N SER A 427 -51.93 39.21 107.78
CA SER A 427 -51.76 37.85 107.29
C SER A 427 -52.53 37.60 105.99
N THR A 428 -53.77 38.08 105.91
CA THR A 428 -54.60 37.99 104.71
C THR A 428 -53.97 38.75 103.54
N ARG A 429 -53.37 39.91 103.80
CA ARG A 429 -52.62 40.67 102.79
C ARG A 429 -51.42 39.87 102.27
N ARG A 430 -50.60 39.31 103.16
CA ARG A 430 -49.44 38.49 102.80
C ARG A 430 -49.81 37.23 102.02
N VAL A 431 -50.90 36.56 102.40
CA VAL A 431 -51.41 35.38 101.69
C VAL A 431 -51.88 35.77 100.29
N ARG A 432 -52.55 36.92 100.13
CA ARG A 432 -52.97 37.43 98.82
C ARG A 432 -51.77 37.74 97.92
N ASP A 433 -50.76 38.42 98.45
CA ASP A 433 -49.53 38.73 97.70
C ASP A 433 -48.79 37.43 97.31
N GLY A 434 -48.71 36.47 98.23
CA GLY A 434 -48.19 35.13 97.95
C GLY A 434 -48.97 34.39 96.87
N SER A 435 -50.31 34.44 96.92
CA SER A 435 -51.17 33.84 95.89
C SER A 435 -50.95 34.46 94.51
N GLN A 436 -50.72 35.77 94.43
CA GLN A 436 -50.40 36.44 93.15
C GLN A 436 -49.05 35.99 92.59
N LEU A 437 -48.03 35.85 93.44
CA LEU A 437 -46.71 35.36 93.03
C LEU A 437 -46.78 33.91 92.54
N VAL A 438 -47.57 33.06 93.20
CA VAL A 438 -47.75 31.65 92.82
C VAL A 438 -48.56 31.52 91.53
N ASP A 439 -49.60 32.34 91.32
CA ASP A 439 -50.34 32.39 90.04
C ASP A 439 -49.42 32.81 88.89
N GLN A 440 -48.58 33.82 89.11
CA GLN A 440 -47.58 34.25 88.13
C GLN A 440 -46.57 33.13 87.83
N ALA A 441 -46.08 32.43 88.85
CA ALA A 441 -45.20 31.27 88.66
C ALA A 441 -45.89 30.17 87.84
N GLY A 442 -47.18 29.92 88.08
CA GLY A 442 -48.00 28.97 87.32
C GLY A 442 -48.10 29.34 85.83
N LYS A 443 -48.31 30.62 85.52
CA LYS A 443 -48.30 31.13 84.13
C LYS A 443 -46.93 30.96 83.46
N THR A 444 -45.85 31.27 84.15
CA THR A 444 -44.48 31.08 83.62
C THR A 444 -44.17 29.62 83.34
N ILE A 445 -44.58 28.68 84.21
CA ILE A 445 -44.48 27.24 83.93
C ILE A 445 -45.39 26.84 82.75
N GLY A 446 -46.54 27.50 82.61
CA GLY A 446 -47.38 27.56 81.39
C GLY A 446 -46.56 27.74 80.11
N GLU A 447 -45.88 28.87 80.04
CA GLU A 447 -45.06 29.32 78.91
C GLU A 447 -43.87 28.41 78.65
N VAL A 448 -43.20 27.92 79.71
CA VAL A 448 -42.07 26.98 79.61
C VAL A 448 -42.48 25.69 78.92
N VAL A 449 -43.59 25.05 79.31
CA VAL A 449 -44.08 23.84 78.61
C VAL A 449 -44.39 24.13 77.14
N GLY A 450 -44.97 25.30 76.86
CA GLY A 450 -45.21 25.73 75.48
C GLY A 450 -43.92 25.89 74.66
N ALA A 451 -42.86 26.43 75.27
CA ALA A 451 -41.55 26.56 74.64
C ALA A 451 -40.86 25.20 74.42
N VAL A 452 -40.91 24.30 75.40
CA VAL A 452 -40.33 22.95 75.31
C VAL A 452 -41.03 22.13 74.22
N ARG A 453 -42.35 22.26 74.06
CA ARG A 453 -43.07 21.64 72.93
C ARG A 453 -42.56 22.11 71.58
N ARG A 454 -42.41 23.43 71.39
CA ARG A 454 -41.84 23.98 70.13
C ARG A 454 -40.43 23.47 69.87
N VAL A 455 -39.60 23.32 70.91
CA VAL A 455 -38.26 22.72 70.78
C VAL A 455 -38.37 21.26 70.34
N THR A 456 -39.33 20.50 70.87
CA THR A 456 -39.57 19.11 70.47
C THR A 456 -39.97 19.02 68.99
N ASP A 457 -40.87 19.89 68.53
CA ASP A 457 -41.29 19.95 67.12
C ASP A 457 -40.09 20.20 66.18
N ILE A 458 -39.21 21.15 66.52
CA ILE A 458 -37.99 21.45 65.75
C ILE A 458 -37.04 20.25 65.72
N ILE A 459 -36.90 19.54 66.84
CA ILE A 459 -36.04 18.37 66.92
C ILE A 459 -36.57 17.22 66.04
N ASP A 460 -37.89 17.03 66.01
CA ASP A 460 -38.52 16.03 65.15
C ASP A 460 -38.31 16.36 63.65
N GLU A 461 -38.40 17.65 63.28
CA GLU A 461 -38.03 18.12 61.94
C GLU A 461 -36.54 17.87 61.61
N ILE A 462 -35.62 18.13 62.54
CA ILE A 462 -34.18 17.84 62.37
C ILE A 462 -33.95 16.34 62.17
N SER A 463 -34.63 15.49 62.95
CA SER A 463 -34.51 14.03 62.82
C SER A 463 -35.01 13.57 61.45
N ALA A 464 -36.16 14.08 60.99
CA ALA A 464 -36.70 13.76 59.67
C ALA A 464 -35.75 14.20 58.53
N ALA A 465 -35.26 15.44 58.59
CA ALA A 465 -34.31 15.98 57.62
C ALA A 465 -32.99 15.19 57.61
N SER A 466 -32.48 14.79 58.78
CA SER A 466 -31.26 13.97 58.88
C SER A 466 -31.44 12.58 58.27
N GLN A 467 -32.63 11.98 58.43
CA GLN A 467 -32.96 10.69 57.83
C GLN A 467 -33.01 10.78 56.29
N GLU A 468 -33.59 11.86 55.75
CA GLU A 468 -33.62 12.14 54.32
C GLU A 468 -32.22 12.42 53.75
N GLN A 469 -31.41 13.22 54.44
CA GLN A 469 -30.01 13.45 54.09
C GLN A 469 -29.21 12.15 54.05
N SER A 470 -29.41 11.25 55.01
CA SER A 470 -28.74 9.95 55.03
C SER A 470 -29.10 9.09 53.81
N ALA A 471 -30.38 9.08 53.40
CA ALA A 471 -30.81 8.40 52.19
C ALA A 471 -30.20 9.04 50.91
N GLY A 472 -30.18 10.37 50.84
CA GLY A 472 -29.55 11.10 49.74
C GLY A 472 -28.04 10.82 49.62
N ILE A 473 -27.33 10.78 50.75
CA ILE A 473 -25.91 10.43 50.81
C ILE A 473 -25.67 8.98 50.33
N ALA A 474 -26.53 8.03 50.70
CA ALA A 474 -26.41 6.64 50.23
C ALA A 474 -26.53 6.55 48.68
N GLN A 475 -27.40 7.36 48.08
CA GLN A 475 -27.52 7.45 46.62
C GLN A 475 -26.26 8.07 45.99
N VAL A 476 -25.70 9.12 46.60
CA VAL A 476 -24.43 9.72 46.15
C VAL A 476 -23.28 8.72 46.23
N ASN A 477 -23.17 7.94 47.31
CA ASN A 477 -22.15 6.88 47.43
C ASN A 477 -22.28 5.82 46.32
N THR A 478 -23.51 5.47 45.94
CA THR A 478 -23.74 4.55 44.81
C THR A 478 -23.24 5.15 43.49
N ALA A 479 -23.47 6.45 43.28
CA ALA A 479 -22.97 7.16 42.09
C ALA A 479 -21.43 7.27 42.07
N ILE A 480 -20.80 7.50 43.22
CA ILE A 480 -19.33 7.51 43.36
C ILE A 480 -18.75 6.13 43.02
N ALA A 481 -19.37 5.05 43.51
CA ALA A 481 -18.93 3.68 43.18
C ALA A 481 -19.02 3.38 41.67
N GLN A 482 -20.07 3.84 40.99
CA GLN A 482 -20.18 3.73 39.54
C GLN A 482 -19.13 4.59 38.80
N MET A 483 -18.85 5.80 39.30
CA MET A 483 -17.77 6.63 38.74
C MET A 483 -16.40 5.99 38.91
N ASP A 484 -16.16 5.29 40.03
CA ASP A 484 -14.92 4.53 40.23
C ASP A 484 -14.79 3.37 39.24
N GLU A 485 -15.86 2.60 39.01
CA GLU A 485 -15.87 1.52 38.01
C GLU A 485 -15.53 2.05 36.60
N VAL A 486 -16.13 3.18 36.19
CA VAL A 486 -15.82 3.82 34.91
C VAL A 486 -14.39 4.37 34.87
N THR A 487 -13.89 4.91 35.98
CA THR A 487 -12.49 5.38 36.11
C THR A 487 -11.51 4.22 35.91
N GLN A 488 -11.76 3.07 36.52
CA GLN A 488 -10.95 1.87 36.34
C GLN A 488 -11.03 1.33 34.90
N GLN A 489 -12.22 1.33 34.30
CA GLN A 489 -12.40 0.93 32.91
C GLN A 489 -11.65 1.86 31.95
N ASN A 490 -11.66 3.18 32.21
CA ASN A 490 -10.88 4.15 31.45
C ASN A 490 -9.38 3.88 31.57
N ALA A 491 -8.88 3.54 32.75
CA ALA A 491 -7.48 3.18 32.93
C ALA A 491 -7.10 1.93 32.11
N ALA A 492 -7.95 0.91 32.08
CA ALA A 492 -7.75 -0.28 31.25
C ALA A 492 -7.77 0.06 29.74
N LEU A 493 -8.72 0.89 29.30
CA LEU A 493 -8.81 1.35 27.91
C LEU A 493 -7.59 2.17 27.50
N VAL A 494 -7.06 3.02 28.39
CA VAL A 494 -5.83 3.77 28.16
C VAL A 494 -4.63 2.85 27.96
N GLN A 495 -4.51 1.77 28.76
CA GLN A 495 -3.46 0.77 28.57
C GLN A 495 -3.60 0.04 27.24
N GLU A 496 -4.81 -0.41 26.89
CA GLU A 496 -5.08 -1.10 25.62
C GLU A 496 -4.81 -0.19 24.42
N ALA A 497 -5.29 1.06 24.47
CA ALA A 497 -5.06 2.04 23.41
C ALA A 497 -3.58 2.41 23.28
N SER A 498 -2.83 2.44 24.38
CA SER A 498 -1.38 2.68 24.35
C SER A 498 -0.63 1.53 23.69
N ALA A 499 -0.99 0.29 24.03
CA ALA A 499 -0.44 -0.91 23.38
C ALA A 499 -0.78 -0.95 21.89
N ALA A 500 -2.02 -0.63 21.51
CA ALA A 500 -2.44 -0.56 20.11
C ALA A 500 -1.68 0.53 19.34
N SER A 501 -1.47 1.70 19.94
CA SER A 501 -0.70 2.80 19.34
C SER A 501 0.77 2.43 19.13
N ALA A 502 1.38 1.74 20.11
CA ALA A 502 2.74 1.21 19.96
C ALA A 502 2.82 0.19 18.82
N SER A 503 1.87 -0.75 18.75
CA SER A 503 1.80 -1.72 17.66
C SER A 503 1.62 -1.05 16.28
N LEU A 504 0.82 0.01 16.18
CA LEU A 504 0.66 0.78 14.95
C LEU A 504 1.97 1.47 14.52
N ALA A 505 2.70 2.04 15.48
CA ALA A 505 4.00 2.65 15.23
C ALA A 505 5.03 1.60 14.74
N ASP A 506 5.07 0.42 15.37
CA ASP A 506 5.92 -0.68 14.93
C ASP A 506 5.53 -1.18 13.53
N GLN A 507 4.22 -1.29 13.23
CA GLN A 507 3.74 -1.67 11.90
C GLN A 507 4.15 -0.65 10.84
N ALA A 508 4.06 0.64 11.15
CA ALA A 508 4.47 1.72 10.26
C ALA A 508 5.98 1.70 9.99
N HIS A 509 6.81 1.49 11.03
CA HIS A 509 8.25 1.32 10.86
C HIS A 509 8.62 0.08 10.04
N ASN A 510 7.91 -1.04 10.24
CA ASN A 510 8.11 -2.24 9.44
C ASN A 510 7.75 -2.02 7.96
N LEU A 511 6.66 -1.30 7.68
CA LEU A 511 6.28 -0.93 6.32
C LEU A 511 7.32 0.01 5.69
N GLU A 512 7.77 1.03 6.43
CA GLU A 512 8.80 1.96 6.01
C GLU A 512 10.10 1.23 5.67
N GLY A 513 10.58 0.34 6.56
CA GLY A 513 11.78 -0.48 6.33
C GLY A 513 11.64 -1.44 5.15
N ALA A 514 10.45 -2.02 4.94
CA ALA A 514 10.18 -2.89 3.79
C ALA A 514 10.25 -2.14 2.46
N VAL A 515 9.86 -0.87 2.43
CA VAL A 515 9.91 -0.03 1.23
C VAL A 515 11.16 0.86 1.13
N GLU A 516 12.01 0.89 2.17
CA GLU A 516 13.27 1.63 2.21
C GLU A 516 14.27 1.12 1.17
N VAL A 517 14.23 -0.19 0.90
CA VAL A 517 15.08 -0.85 -0.11
C VAL A 517 14.86 -0.28 -1.51
N PHE A 518 13.66 0.26 -1.79
CA PHE A 518 13.35 0.88 -3.08
C PHE A 518 13.94 2.28 -3.20
N ARG A 519 14.86 2.47 -4.15
CA ARG A 519 15.45 3.80 -4.43
C ARG A 519 14.60 4.55 -5.44
N LEU A 520 14.05 5.69 -5.05
CA LEU A 520 13.20 6.51 -5.90
C LEU A 520 13.99 7.64 -6.58
N SER A 521 13.51 8.05 -7.77
CA SER A 521 14.06 9.19 -8.51
C SER A 521 13.87 10.48 -7.72
N GLY A 522 14.97 11.07 -7.24
CA GLY A 522 14.96 12.33 -6.46
C GLY A 522 15.60 12.22 -5.07
N GLU A 523 15.82 11.02 -4.53
CA GLU A 523 16.51 10.85 -3.24
C GLU A 523 18.01 11.18 -3.33
N THR A 524 18.67 10.85 -4.45
CA THR A 524 20.09 11.18 -4.70
C THR A 524 20.34 12.70 -4.71
N SER A 525 19.35 13.51 -5.11
CA SER A 525 19.48 14.98 -5.11
C SER A 525 19.30 15.60 -3.72
N ARG A 526 18.60 14.94 -2.79
CA ARG A 526 18.49 15.43 -1.39
C ARG A 526 19.71 15.06 -0.55
N GLN A 527 20.33 13.90 -0.79
CA GLN A 527 21.51 13.46 -0.05
C GLN A 527 22.81 14.20 -0.44
N MET A 528 22.87 14.79 -1.66
CA MET A 528 23.96 15.69 -2.07
C MET A 528 23.73 17.17 -1.71
N ALA A 529 22.52 17.53 -1.27
CA ALA A 529 22.20 18.86 -0.75
C ALA A 529 22.25 18.88 0.79
N ALA A 530 23.32 18.34 1.37
CA ALA A 530 23.71 18.78 2.70
C ALA A 530 24.03 20.29 2.60
N PRO A 531 23.51 21.15 3.49
CA PRO A 531 23.91 22.54 3.49
C PRO A 531 25.41 22.55 3.81
N ARG A 532 26.24 22.95 2.83
CA ARG A 532 27.59 23.41 3.11
C ARG A 532 27.43 24.61 4.02
N ALA A 533 27.56 24.36 5.32
CA ALA A 533 27.78 25.40 6.30
C ALA A 533 28.95 26.24 5.78
N ASP A 534 28.63 27.50 5.51
CA ASP A 534 29.55 28.51 5.05
C ASP A 534 30.73 28.59 6.03
N ALA A 535 31.90 28.18 5.57
CA ALA A 535 33.15 28.29 6.31
C ALA A 535 33.60 29.76 6.24
N GLY A 536 32.91 30.60 7.01
CA GLY A 536 33.04 32.06 6.92
C GLY A 536 32.76 32.79 8.24
N ALA A 537 33.18 32.27 9.39
CA ALA A 537 33.32 33.09 10.60
C ALA A 537 34.22 32.40 11.64
N ARG A 538 35.49 32.83 11.71
CA ARG A 538 36.32 32.57 12.88
C ARG A 538 35.90 33.50 14.01
N GLY A 539 35.65 32.90 15.18
CA GLY A 539 35.82 33.52 16.49
C GLY A 539 34.62 34.32 16.98
N LEU A 540 33.92 33.76 17.97
CA LEU A 540 33.66 34.37 19.28
C LEU A 540 32.79 33.40 20.09
N SER A 541 33.36 32.90 21.20
CA SER A 541 32.67 32.02 22.15
C SER A 541 31.47 32.74 22.80
N PRO A 542 30.32 32.07 23.01
CA PRO A 542 29.23 32.65 23.76
C PRO A 542 29.52 32.54 25.27
N ARG A 543 29.60 33.71 25.91
CA ARG A 543 29.55 33.91 27.37
C ARG A 543 28.12 33.62 27.87
N PRO A 544 27.94 33.01 29.06
CA PRO A 544 26.60 32.77 29.61
C PRO A 544 25.90 34.10 29.95
N PRO A 545 24.55 34.15 29.89
CA PRO A 545 23.80 35.38 30.14
C PRO A 545 23.86 35.74 31.63
N GLN A 546 24.35 36.94 31.92
CA GLN A 546 24.18 37.58 33.21
C GLN A 546 22.74 38.08 33.33
N VAL A 547 22.02 37.56 34.31
CA VAL A 547 20.74 38.09 34.78
C VAL A 547 21.00 39.48 35.37
N GLN A 548 20.54 40.53 34.69
CA GLN A 548 20.42 41.86 35.28
C GLN A 548 19.16 41.88 36.15
N ALA A 549 19.37 42.11 37.44
CA ALA A 549 18.31 42.39 38.39
C ALA A 549 17.79 43.82 38.15
N GLU A 550 16.60 43.94 37.57
CA GLU A 550 15.79 45.16 37.68
C GLU A 550 15.01 45.12 39.00
N ALA A 551 15.39 46.02 39.90
CA ALA A 551 14.71 46.26 41.15
C ALA A 551 13.38 47.00 40.91
N GLN A 552 12.26 46.26 40.86
CA GLN A 552 10.94 46.83 41.07
C GLN A 552 10.59 46.85 42.55
N ARG A 553 10.46 48.07 43.10
CA ARG A 553 9.96 48.36 44.44
C ARG A 553 8.56 47.79 44.65
N LYS A 554 8.41 46.84 45.58
CA LYS A 554 7.13 46.50 46.20
C LYS A 554 6.77 47.56 47.25
N ARG A 555 5.55 48.11 47.16
CA ARG A 555 4.88 48.84 48.27
C ARG A 555 4.45 47.82 49.33
N PRO A 556 4.47 48.16 50.63
CA PRO A 556 3.90 47.30 51.66
C PRO A 556 2.38 47.41 51.64
N VAL A 557 1.69 46.27 51.61
CA VAL A 557 0.28 46.16 52.00
C VAL A 557 0.28 45.80 53.49
N ALA A 558 -0.49 46.56 54.25
CA ALA A 558 -0.64 46.43 55.68
C ALA A 558 -1.29 45.09 56.07
N ALA A 559 -0.84 44.56 57.20
CA ALA A 559 -1.44 43.45 57.91
C ALA A 559 -2.88 43.79 58.34
N ALA A 560 -3.80 42.87 58.11
CA ALA A 560 -5.08 42.76 58.79
C ALA A 560 -5.11 41.35 59.39
N GLU A 561 -4.77 41.25 60.67
CA GLU A 561 -4.96 40.06 61.49
C GLU A 561 -6.41 40.02 62.00
N GLU A 562 -7.05 38.90 61.68
CA GLU A 562 -7.95 38.09 62.50
C GLU A 562 -8.73 38.74 63.66
N GLN A 563 -10.04 38.88 63.46
CA GLN A 563 -11.06 38.79 64.50
C GLN A 563 -12.24 37.98 63.96
N TRP A 564 -12.40 36.75 64.44
CA TRP A 564 -13.69 36.04 64.47
C TRP A 564 -13.82 35.36 65.83
N GLU A 565 -14.62 35.99 66.69
CA GLU A 565 -15.19 35.36 67.89
C GLU A 565 -16.42 34.52 67.51
N SER A 566 -16.50 33.34 68.14
CA SER A 566 -17.67 32.58 68.57
C SER A 566 -18.91 32.47 67.68
N PHE A 567 -19.27 31.22 67.38
CA PHE A 567 -20.66 30.75 67.30
C PHE A 567 -20.89 29.66 68.34
#